data_AF-A0ABD3UFW8-F1
#
_entry.id   AF-A0ABD3UFW8-F1
#
_cell.length_a   1.000
_cell.length_b   1.000
_cell.length_c   1.000
_cell.angle_alpha   90.00
_cell.angle_beta   90.00
_cell.angle_gamma   90.00
#
_symmetry.space_group_name_H-M   'P 1'
#
loop_
_entity.id
_entity.type
_entity.pdbx_description
1 polymer ?
#
loop_
_entity_poly.entity_id
_entity_poly.type
_entity_poly.pdbx_seq_one_letter_code
_entity_poly.pdbx_strand_id
1 'polypeptide(L)'
;MAAEKDAPMNNISKVISRALSLSSVSNYGVSTSKNTTLVQEFLFFHVPSFSDTETVLCGSAAEGTLLAQSDFDIMIVQRDISIQTEKTVPEGVCRPILVLDTSGSRTGFGRIRLFQLDDTEYNFFHIHYLNIQEILVNMNDEIYISSEKFVNVLVSKLKSIYSSRTSLCQHGPCAMIQQHDQSYFNFKIDQKIAFDEVHGIQLDQWPVEANEWITRKRLYNWPPIKVVDKISRQKCHVVPVGGAKSLYCFLEWRISFILGEGELVWNFNNTQDIVQLFTTLVFLFYPY
;
A
#
# COMPACT_ATOMS: atom_id res chain seq x y z
N MET A 1 -48.20 5.34 23.91
CA MET A 1 -48.42 5.98 22.60
C MET A 1 -47.04 6.31 22.05
N ALA A 2 -46.67 5.66 20.95
CA ALA A 2 -45.32 5.63 20.42
C ALA A 2 -44.90 7.01 19.90
N ALA A 3 -43.72 7.49 20.32
CA ALA A 3 -43.06 8.62 19.69
C ALA A 3 -42.17 8.07 18.56
N GLU A 4 -42.46 8.52 17.33
CA GLU A 4 -41.77 8.19 16.09
C GLU A 4 -40.26 8.45 16.21
N LYS A 5 -39.50 7.38 15.98
CA LYS A 5 -38.07 7.39 15.67
C LYS A 5 -37.91 7.52 14.15
N ASP A 6 -38.04 8.71 13.58
CA ASP A 6 -37.80 8.91 12.15
C ASP A 6 -37.07 10.23 11.86
N ALA A 7 -35.74 10.25 12.10
CA ALA A 7 -34.81 11.17 11.44
C ALA A 7 -33.36 10.68 11.64
N PRO A 8 -32.75 10.01 10.63
CA PRO A 8 -31.58 10.60 9.97
C PRO A 8 -31.44 10.28 8.46
N MET A 9 -32.43 9.70 7.77
CA MET A 9 -32.28 9.28 6.36
C MET A 9 -32.31 10.43 5.33
N ASN A 10 -33.04 11.52 5.60
CA ASN A 10 -33.23 12.61 4.63
C ASN A 10 -31.99 13.49 4.38
N ASN A 11 -30.94 13.37 5.21
CA ASN A 11 -29.69 14.12 5.05
C ASN A 11 -28.63 13.34 4.27
N ILE A 12 -28.63 12.00 4.38
CA ILE A 12 -27.66 11.11 3.74
C ILE A 12 -27.78 11.18 2.21
N SER A 13 -29.01 11.12 1.68
CA SER A 13 -29.24 11.21 0.23
C SER A 13 -28.73 12.52 -0.37
N LYS A 14 -28.86 13.65 0.34
CA LYS A 14 -28.36 14.97 -0.11
C LYS A 14 -26.84 15.06 -0.06
N VAL A 15 -26.21 14.52 0.99
CA VAL A 15 -24.75 14.49 1.13
C VAL A 15 -24.13 13.61 0.05
N ILE A 16 -24.68 12.42 -0.17
CA ILE A 16 -24.24 11.50 -1.23
C ILE A 16 -24.47 12.11 -2.61
N SER A 17 -25.63 12.70 -2.88
CA SER A 17 -25.89 13.38 -4.16
C SER A 17 -24.90 14.51 -4.41
N ARG A 18 -24.54 15.26 -3.38
CA ARG A 18 -23.55 16.34 -3.47
C ARG A 18 -22.12 15.80 -3.67
N ALA A 19 -21.73 14.76 -2.96
CA ALA A 19 -20.42 14.14 -3.10
C ALA A 19 -20.25 13.48 -4.48
N LEU A 20 -21.29 12.80 -4.97
CA LEU A 20 -21.36 12.33 -6.34
C LEU A 20 -21.17 13.50 -7.30
N SER A 21 -21.95 14.59 -7.19
CA SER A 21 -21.85 15.75 -8.10
C SER A 21 -20.49 16.48 -8.10
N LEU A 22 -19.66 16.27 -7.06
CA LEU A 22 -18.33 16.85 -6.92
C LEU A 22 -17.21 15.90 -7.37
N SER A 23 -17.53 14.64 -7.67
CA SER A 23 -16.58 13.64 -8.16
C SER A 23 -16.42 13.72 -9.68
N SER A 24 -15.22 13.45 -10.20
CA SER A 24 -15.03 13.20 -11.64
C SER A 24 -15.92 12.06 -12.15
N VAL A 25 -16.29 11.14 -11.25
CA VAL A 25 -17.17 10.00 -11.47
C VAL A 25 -18.60 10.42 -11.85
N SER A 26 -19.15 11.55 -11.37
CA SER A 26 -20.50 11.96 -11.78
C SER A 26 -20.59 12.50 -13.20
N ASN A 27 -19.49 13.04 -13.73
CA ASN A 27 -19.51 13.63 -15.06
C ASN A 27 -19.38 12.58 -16.17
N TYR A 28 -18.75 11.43 -15.89
CA TYR A 28 -18.41 10.44 -16.92
C TYR A 28 -18.60 8.95 -16.53
N GLY A 29 -18.97 8.64 -15.28
CA GLY A 29 -19.14 7.28 -14.77
C GLY A 29 -17.83 6.60 -14.33
N VAL A 30 -17.91 5.59 -13.46
CA VAL A 30 -16.73 4.87 -12.89
C VAL A 30 -15.84 4.28 -13.97
N SER A 31 -16.41 3.75 -15.06
CA SER A 31 -15.65 3.19 -16.17
C SER A 31 -14.76 4.23 -16.88
N THR A 32 -15.22 5.47 -17.03
CA THR A 32 -14.41 6.53 -17.65
C THR A 32 -13.34 7.04 -16.69
N SER A 33 -13.66 7.09 -15.40
CA SER A 33 -12.70 7.40 -14.34
C SER A 33 -11.55 6.39 -14.33
N LYS A 34 -11.87 5.08 -14.36
CA LYS A 34 -10.89 3.99 -14.52
C LYS A 34 -9.99 4.20 -15.74
N ASN A 35 -10.54 4.47 -16.92
CA ASN A 35 -9.71 4.76 -18.11
C ASN A 35 -8.80 5.97 -17.92
N THR A 36 -9.25 6.99 -17.20
CA THR A 36 -8.44 8.18 -16.89
C THR A 36 -7.33 7.84 -15.91
N THR A 37 -7.59 7.01 -14.90
CA THR A 37 -6.57 6.47 -13.99
C THR A 37 -5.47 5.74 -14.76
N LEU A 38 -5.79 4.87 -15.72
CA LEU A 38 -4.76 4.18 -16.53
C LEU A 38 -3.88 5.16 -17.29
N VAL A 39 -4.46 6.22 -17.86
CA VAL A 39 -3.70 7.26 -18.56
C VAL A 39 -2.83 8.05 -17.59
N GLN A 40 -3.33 8.41 -16.42
CA GLN A 40 -2.57 9.09 -15.38
C GLN A 40 -1.42 8.21 -14.87
N GLU A 41 -1.67 6.93 -14.59
CA GLU A 41 -0.67 5.98 -14.15
C GLU A 41 0.46 5.85 -15.19
N PHE A 42 0.11 5.75 -16.47
CA PHE A 42 1.07 5.75 -17.56
C PHE A 42 1.86 7.07 -17.64
N LEU A 43 1.21 8.22 -17.53
CA LEU A 43 1.89 9.52 -17.66
C LEU A 43 2.77 9.89 -16.46
N PHE A 44 2.36 9.54 -15.24
CA PHE A 44 3.07 9.90 -14.01
C PHE A 44 4.13 8.87 -13.61
N PHE A 45 3.87 7.57 -13.83
CA PHE A 45 4.72 6.51 -13.28
C PHE A 45 5.47 5.68 -14.34
N HIS A 46 5.11 5.77 -15.63
CA HIS A 46 5.88 5.13 -16.73
C HIS A 46 6.89 6.05 -17.42
N VAL A 47 7.24 7.20 -16.84
CA VAL A 47 8.48 7.88 -17.23
C VAL A 47 9.63 6.95 -16.83
N PRO A 48 10.54 6.54 -17.74
CA PRO A 48 11.63 5.63 -17.41
C PRO A 48 12.53 6.28 -16.36
N SER A 49 12.24 5.97 -15.10
CA SER A 49 13.12 6.31 -14.01
C SER A 49 14.32 5.37 -14.12
N PHE A 50 15.52 5.94 -14.13
CA PHE A 50 16.77 5.20 -13.91
C PHE A 50 16.88 4.66 -12.47
N SER A 51 15.80 4.64 -11.69
CA SER A 51 15.78 4.14 -10.32
C SER A 51 15.58 2.63 -10.25
N ASP A 52 16.22 2.02 -9.26
CA ASP A 52 16.04 0.62 -8.86
C ASP A 52 14.69 0.35 -8.18
N THR A 53 13.79 1.33 -8.23
CA THR A 53 12.46 1.31 -7.62
C THR A 53 11.35 1.34 -8.66
N GLU A 54 10.20 0.79 -8.29
CA GLU A 54 8.94 0.85 -9.01
C GLU A 54 7.91 1.56 -8.15
N THR A 55 7.11 2.44 -8.77
CA THR A 55 5.99 3.09 -8.07
C THR A 55 4.69 2.44 -8.52
N VAL A 56 3.93 1.93 -7.56
CA VAL A 56 2.61 1.36 -7.77
C VAL A 56 1.59 2.35 -7.23
N LEU A 57 0.63 2.75 -8.07
CA LEU A 57 -0.51 3.57 -7.64
C LEU A 57 -1.52 2.70 -6.88
N CYS A 58 -2.09 3.23 -5.80
CA CYS A 58 -2.93 2.46 -4.90
C CYS A 58 -4.19 3.24 -4.47
N GLY A 59 -5.03 2.60 -3.66
CA GLY A 59 -6.21 3.22 -3.07
C GLY A 59 -7.19 3.81 -4.09
N SER A 60 -7.91 4.86 -3.67
CA SER A 60 -9.01 5.43 -4.47
C SER A 60 -8.57 5.93 -5.86
N ALA A 61 -7.32 6.38 -5.98
CA ALA A 61 -6.71 6.75 -7.25
C ALA A 61 -6.64 5.57 -8.21
N ALA A 62 -6.05 4.45 -7.78
CA ALA A 62 -5.91 3.23 -8.58
C ALA A 62 -7.24 2.53 -8.86
N GLU A 63 -8.22 2.69 -7.97
CA GLU A 63 -9.57 2.12 -8.12
C GLU A 63 -10.46 2.91 -9.09
N GLY A 64 -10.06 4.13 -9.46
CA GLY A 64 -10.88 5.04 -10.27
C GLY A 64 -12.03 5.68 -9.49
N THR A 65 -11.92 5.77 -8.17
CA THR A 65 -12.92 6.35 -7.25
C THR A 65 -12.44 7.63 -6.55
N LEU A 66 -11.29 8.17 -6.96
CA LEU A 66 -10.65 9.37 -6.41
C LEU A 66 -11.59 10.59 -6.34
N LEU A 67 -11.62 11.25 -5.20
CA LEU A 67 -12.36 12.48 -4.97
C LEU A 67 -11.40 13.67 -4.87
N ALA A 68 -11.90 14.88 -5.13
CA ALA A 68 -11.12 16.12 -5.14
C ALA A 68 -10.40 16.49 -3.82
N GLN A 69 -10.67 15.77 -2.72
CA GLN A 69 -10.01 16.01 -1.42
C GLN A 69 -9.29 14.77 -0.90
N SER A 70 -9.24 13.71 -1.72
CA SER A 70 -8.51 12.49 -1.41
C SER A 70 -7.01 12.73 -1.56
N ASP A 71 -6.26 12.05 -0.71
CA ASP A 71 -4.84 11.78 -0.87
C ASP A 71 -4.59 10.77 -2.00
N PHE A 72 -3.33 10.70 -2.41
CA PHE A 72 -2.81 9.70 -3.34
C PHE A 72 -2.01 8.66 -2.57
N ASP A 73 -2.54 7.44 -2.51
CA ASP A 73 -1.78 6.30 -1.99
C ASP A 73 -0.80 5.78 -3.04
N ILE A 74 0.47 5.70 -2.69
CA ILE A 74 1.51 5.11 -3.56
C ILE A 74 2.39 4.14 -2.78
N MET A 75 2.76 3.03 -3.42
CA MET A 75 3.77 2.12 -2.91
C MET A 75 5.05 2.22 -3.74
N ILE A 76 6.17 2.51 -3.08
CA ILE A 76 7.49 2.40 -3.67
C ILE A 76 8.02 1.00 -3.39
N VAL A 77 8.35 0.25 -4.43
CA VAL A 77 8.84 -1.13 -4.36
C VAL A 77 10.25 -1.18 -4.90
N GLN A 78 11.18 -1.76 -4.14
CA GLN A 78 12.54 -2.01 -4.58
C GLN A 78 12.59 -3.24 -5.51
N ARG A 79 13.18 -3.14 -6.70
CA ARG A 79 13.15 -4.20 -7.72
C ARG A 79 14.18 -5.30 -7.51
N ASP A 80 15.33 -4.98 -6.94
CA ASP A 80 16.49 -5.87 -6.82
C ASP A 80 16.51 -6.65 -5.48
N ILE A 81 15.64 -6.28 -4.54
CA ILE A 81 15.54 -6.89 -3.21
C ILE A 81 14.18 -7.56 -3.05
N SER A 82 14.20 -8.83 -2.70
CA SER A 82 13.01 -9.62 -2.42
C SER A 82 13.16 -10.46 -1.15
N ILE A 83 12.01 -10.81 -0.58
CA ILE A 83 11.91 -11.62 0.63
C ILE A 83 11.38 -13.00 0.26
N GLN A 84 11.98 -14.02 0.88
CA GLN A 84 11.58 -15.42 0.75
C GLN A 84 10.73 -15.85 1.95
N THR A 85 9.81 -16.78 1.77
CA THR A 85 9.01 -17.34 2.88
C THR A 85 9.63 -18.62 3.45
N GLU A 86 10.46 -19.31 2.67
CA GLU A 86 11.15 -20.52 3.10
C GLU A 86 12.48 -20.19 3.81
N LYS A 87 12.84 -21.04 4.78
CA LYS A 87 14.11 -20.93 5.53
C LYS A 87 15.31 -21.48 4.75
N THR A 88 15.10 -22.01 3.55
CA THR A 88 16.11 -22.72 2.76
C THR A 88 16.95 -21.72 1.98
N VAL A 89 18.15 -21.47 2.46
CA VAL A 89 19.15 -20.68 1.74
C VAL A 89 19.68 -21.48 0.56
N PRO A 90 19.63 -20.95 -0.67
CA PRO A 90 20.33 -21.57 -1.79
C PRO A 90 21.83 -21.53 -1.53
N GLU A 91 22.51 -22.68 -1.64
CA GLU A 91 23.97 -22.76 -1.52
C GLU A 91 24.64 -21.88 -2.60
N GLY A 92 25.66 -21.10 -2.22
CA GLY A 92 26.47 -20.30 -3.15
C GLY A 92 25.94 -18.89 -3.47
N VAL A 93 25.01 -18.35 -2.67
CA VAL A 93 24.49 -16.99 -2.84
C VAL A 93 25.33 -16.00 -2.03
N CYS A 94 26.06 -15.10 -2.71
CA CYS A 94 26.86 -14.03 -2.10
C CYS A 94 26.07 -12.73 -1.81
N ARG A 95 24.73 -12.75 -1.86
CA ARG A 95 23.92 -11.56 -1.56
C ARG A 95 23.11 -11.74 -0.27
N PRO A 96 22.76 -10.63 0.41
CA PRO A 96 21.87 -10.68 1.55
C PRO A 96 20.56 -11.41 1.28
N ILE A 97 20.23 -12.38 2.14
CA ILE A 97 18.98 -13.12 2.05
C ILE A 97 18.04 -12.62 3.15
N LEU A 98 16.89 -12.10 2.72
CA LEU A 98 15.80 -11.67 3.58
C LEU A 98 14.74 -12.76 3.64
N VAL A 99 14.36 -13.17 4.86
CA VAL A 99 13.36 -14.21 5.09
C VAL A 99 12.22 -13.64 5.93
N LEU A 100 10.99 -13.83 5.50
CA LEU A 100 9.81 -13.50 6.30
C LEU A 100 9.51 -14.63 7.28
N ASP A 101 9.85 -14.42 8.55
CA ASP A 101 9.47 -15.32 9.63
C ASP A 101 8.08 -14.96 10.17
N THR A 102 7.09 -15.80 9.88
CA THR A 102 5.71 -15.64 10.39
C THR A 102 5.49 -16.38 11.72
N SER A 103 6.51 -17.07 12.25
CA SER A 103 6.37 -17.84 13.49
C SER A 103 6.10 -16.94 14.70
N GLY A 104 5.01 -17.21 15.42
CA GLY A 104 4.60 -16.41 16.58
C GLY A 104 4.02 -15.02 16.26
N SER A 105 3.95 -14.63 14.99
CA SER A 105 3.23 -13.43 14.55
C SER A 105 1.75 -13.75 14.27
N ARG A 106 0.90 -12.72 14.33
CA ARG A 106 -0.50 -12.85 13.93
C ARG A 106 -0.60 -13.05 12.40
N THR A 107 -1.59 -13.80 11.95
CA THR A 107 -1.90 -13.95 10.51
C THR A 107 -1.89 -12.60 9.77
N GLY A 108 -1.16 -12.54 8.66
CA GLY A 108 -0.96 -11.32 7.87
C GLY A 108 0.25 -10.49 8.31
N PHE A 109 0.96 -10.87 9.37
CA PHE A 109 2.18 -10.23 9.84
C PHE A 109 3.33 -11.23 9.93
N GLY A 110 4.56 -10.74 9.83
CA GLY A 110 5.79 -11.50 10.07
C GLY A 110 6.96 -10.58 10.39
N ARG A 111 8.11 -11.15 10.73
CA ARG A 111 9.35 -10.42 11.00
C ARG A 111 10.34 -10.71 9.89
N ILE A 112 11.01 -9.69 9.36
CA ILE A 112 12.03 -9.89 8.33
C ILE A 112 13.36 -10.20 9.01
N ARG A 113 13.81 -11.44 8.89
CA ARG A 113 15.10 -11.90 9.39
C ARG A 113 16.15 -11.80 8.28
N LEU A 114 17.32 -11.31 8.65
CA LEU A 114 18.50 -11.27 7.80
C LEU A 114 19.29 -12.56 8.01
N PHE A 115 19.43 -13.39 6.96
CA PHE A 115 20.05 -14.71 7.09
C PHE A 115 21.57 -14.69 6.88
N GLN A 116 22.05 -13.96 5.87
CA GLN A 116 23.47 -13.91 5.51
C GLN A 116 23.83 -12.49 5.13
N LEU A 117 24.93 -11.99 5.70
CA LEU A 117 25.61 -10.78 5.24
C LEU A 117 27.10 -11.02 5.48
N ASP A 118 27.92 -10.97 4.44
CA ASP A 118 29.37 -10.96 4.65
C ASP A 118 29.75 -9.61 5.29
N ASP A 119 30.65 -9.63 6.28
CA ASP A 119 31.03 -8.45 7.09
C ASP A 119 31.49 -7.25 6.23
N THR A 120 31.99 -7.50 5.02
CA THR A 120 32.45 -6.47 4.08
C THR A 120 31.31 -5.78 3.31
N GLU A 121 30.15 -6.42 3.17
CA GLU A 121 29.01 -5.88 2.41
C GLU A 121 28.03 -5.08 3.29
N TYR A 122 28.17 -5.17 4.61
CA TYR A 122 27.31 -4.53 5.61
C TYR A 122 27.20 -3.02 5.46
N ASN A 123 28.28 -2.36 5.06
CA ASN A 123 28.31 -0.91 4.93
C ASN A 123 27.66 -0.42 3.62
N PHE A 124 27.50 -1.29 2.63
CA PHE A 124 27.06 -0.93 1.29
C PHE A 124 25.67 -1.48 0.94
N PHE A 125 25.11 -2.38 1.74
CA PHE A 125 23.77 -2.87 1.52
C PHE A 125 22.71 -1.85 1.95
N HIS A 126 21.89 -1.45 0.97
CA HIS A 126 20.80 -0.52 1.15
C HIS A 126 19.48 -1.21 0.82
N ILE A 127 18.43 -0.86 1.55
CA ILE A 127 17.05 -1.21 1.18
C ILE A 127 16.37 0.11 0.86
N HIS A 128 15.88 0.26 -0.37
CA HIS A 128 15.57 1.58 -0.94
C HIS A 128 16.80 2.49 -0.82
N TYR A 129 16.68 3.67 -0.22
CA TYR A 129 17.80 4.56 0.09
C TYR A 129 18.21 4.53 1.57
N LEU A 130 17.83 3.48 2.31
CA LEU A 130 18.17 3.30 3.73
C LEU A 130 19.39 2.40 3.87
N ASN A 131 20.38 2.80 4.66
CA ASN A 131 21.48 1.89 4.98
C ASN A 131 20.95 0.84 5.95
N ILE A 132 21.23 -0.44 5.69
CA ILE A 132 20.66 -1.51 6.51
C ILE A 132 21.06 -1.39 7.99
N GLN A 133 22.26 -0.86 8.32
CA GLN A 133 22.71 -0.70 9.70
C GLN A 133 21.77 0.17 10.55
N GLU A 134 21.14 1.17 9.94
CA GLU A 134 20.25 2.10 10.62
C GLU A 134 18.96 1.43 11.11
N ILE A 135 18.60 0.29 10.51
CA ILE A 135 17.28 -0.34 10.64
C ILE A 135 17.31 -1.73 11.27
N LEU A 136 18.48 -2.26 11.63
CA LEU A 136 18.63 -3.58 12.22
C LEU A 136 18.45 -3.61 13.73
N VAL A 137 17.97 -4.75 14.22
CA VAL A 137 17.82 -5.08 15.65
C VAL A 137 18.25 -6.53 15.84
N ASN A 138 19.07 -6.77 16.88
CA ASN A 138 19.41 -8.13 17.31
C ASN A 138 18.38 -8.60 18.36
N MET A 139 17.84 -9.79 18.18
CA MET A 139 16.90 -10.42 19.11
C MET A 139 17.14 -11.93 19.12
N ASN A 140 17.47 -12.50 20.27
CA ASN A 140 17.73 -13.93 20.46
C ASN A 140 18.79 -14.50 19.49
N ASP A 141 19.93 -13.82 19.37
CA ASP A 141 21.05 -14.19 18.48
C ASP A 141 20.73 -14.15 16.98
N GLU A 142 19.56 -13.64 16.60
CA GLU A 142 19.15 -13.41 15.21
C GLU A 142 19.04 -11.92 14.91
N ILE A 143 19.25 -11.58 13.64
CA ILE A 143 19.23 -10.19 13.16
C ILE A 143 17.95 -9.95 12.37
N TYR A 144 17.20 -8.91 12.74
CA TYR A 144 15.93 -8.54 12.15
C TYR A 144 15.94 -7.10 11.64
N ILE A 145 15.14 -6.84 10.61
CA ILE A 145 14.84 -5.49 10.15
C ILE A 145 13.64 -4.94 10.93
N SER A 146 13.85 -3.88 11.69
CA SER A 146 12.79 -3.20 12.44
C SER A 146 11.96 -2.32 11.52
N SER A 147 10.65 -2.56 11.49
CA SER A 147 9.69 -1.73 10.78
C SER A 147 9.62 -0.31 11.35
N GLU A 148 9.70 -0.18 12.68
CA GLU A 148 9.71 1.13 13.34
C GLU A 148 10.94 1.96 12.97
N LYS A 149 12.15 1.38 13.07
CA LYS A 149 13.38 2.06 12.64
C LYS A 149 13.33 2.41 11.17
N PHE A 150 12.83 1.48 10.34
CA PHE A 150 12.70 1.69 8.90
C PHE A 150 11.88 2.94 8.59
N VAL A 151 10.67 3.09 9.14
CA VAL A 151 9.82 4.26 8.89
C VAL A 151 10.44 5.54 9.46
N ASN A 152 11.05 5.48 10.64
CA ASN A 152 11.68 6.66 11.25
C ASN A 152 12.84 7.21 10.41
N VAL A 153 13.73 6.33 9.94
CA VAL A 153 14.87 6.70 9.09
C VAL A 153 14.37 7.18 7.72
N LEU A 154 13.38 6.49 7.14
CA LEU A 154 12.73 6.87 5.89
C LEU A 154 12.18 8.30 5.94
N VAL A 155 11.32 8.60 6.91
CA VAL A 155 10.73 9.93 7.11
C VAL A 155 11.82 10.97 7.34
N SER A 156 12.87 10.65 8.10
CA SER A 156 14.01 11.57 8.29
C SER A 156 14.75 11.88 7.00
N LYS A 157 15.01 10.86 6.15
CA LYS A 157 15.69 11.04 4.87
C LYS A 157 14.82 11.81 3.88
N LEU A 158 13.54 11.50 3.78
CA LEU A 158 12.59 12.24 2.94
C LEU A 158 12.49 13.72 3.33
N LYS A 159 12.50 14.05 4.64
CA LYS A 159 12.56 15.46 5.10
C LYS A 159 13.78 16.23 4.58
N SER A 160 14.90 15.54 4.34
CA SER A 160 16.10 16.16 3.79
C SER A 160 16.04 16.35 2.27
N ILE A 161 15.24 15.54 1.58
CA ILE A 161 15.07 15.57 0.12
C ILE A 161 14.01 16.61 -0.27
N TYR A 162 12.86 16.61 0.43
CA TYR A 162 11.78 17.53 0.15
C TYR A 162 12.07 18.94 0.67
N SER A 163 11.66 19.94 -0.11
CA SER A 163 11.84 21.35 0.25
C SER A 163 11.04 21.75 1.50
N SER A 164 11.43 22.86 2.13
CA SER A 164 10.72 23.46 3.27
C SER A 164 9.24 23.82 3.01
N ARG A 165 8.79 23.74 1.74
CA ARG A 165 7.39 23.95 1.32
C ARG A 165 6.54 22.66 1.35
N THR A 166 7.09 21.58 1.89
CA THR A 166 6.43 20.28 2.03
C THR A 166 6.37 19.94 3.52
N SER A 167 5.21 19.58 4.04
CA SER A 167 5.13 18.98 5.37
C SER A 167 5.19 17.46 5.23
N LEU A 168 6.13 16.85 5.96
CA LEU A 168 6.26 15.40 6.04
C LEU A 168 6.00 14.91 7.47
N CYS A 169 5.06 14.00 7.62
CA CYS A 169 4.82 13.30 8.88
C CYS A 169 4.65 11.79 8.65
N GLN A 170 4.79 11.01 9.72
CA GLN A 170 4.48 9.59 9.68
C GLN A 170 2.97 9.40 9.79
N HIS A 171 2.39 8.59 8.91
CA HIS A 171 1.00 8.16 8.95
C HIS A 171 0.93 6.62 8.86
N GLY A 172 0.96 5.95 10.01
CA GLY A 172 1.02 4.48 10.04
C GLY A 172 2.29 3.95 9.33
N PRO A 173 2.16 3.06 8.31
CA PRO A 173 3.30 2.61 7.51
C PRO A 173 3.82 3.66 6.51
N CYS A 174 3.07 4.74 6.30
CA CYS A 174 3.33 5.71 5.25
C CYS A 174 4.14 6.91 5.76
N ALA A 175 4.93 7.50 4.87
CA ALA A 175 5.36 8.87 4.96
C ALA A 175 4.31 9.73 4.24
N MET A 176 3.53 10.50 5.01
CA MET A 176 2.56 11.43 4.47
C MET A 176 3.27 12.70 4.02
N ILE A 177 3.22 12.98 2.72
CA ILE A 177 3.81 14.14 2.05
C ILE A 177 2.67 15.09 1.68
N GLN A 178 2.60 16.25 2.33
CA GLN A 178 1.64 17.29 1.96
C GLN A 178 2.39 18.49 1.38
N GLN A 179 2.09 18.79 0.12
CA GLN A 179 2.73 19.86 -0.62
C GLN A 179 1.93 21.17 -0.50
N HIS A 180 2.59 22.25 -0.07
CA HIS A 180 1.94 23.56 0.13
C HIS A 180 2.09 24.50 -1.08
N ASP A 181 2.94 24.16 -2.06
CA ASP A 181 3.22 24.98 -3.25
C ASP A 181 3.04 24.17 -4.55
N GLN A 182 2.20 24.68 -5.45
CA GLN A 182 1.70 24.05 -6.68
C GLN A 182 2.67 24.10 -7.87
N SER A 183 3.86 24.70 -7.71
CA SER A 183 4.81 24.98 -8.80
C SER A 183 5.51 23.76 -9.43
N TYR A 184 5.36 22.56 -8.87
CA TYR A 184 6.00 21.34 -9.38
C TYR A 184 5.22 20.68 -10.52
N PHE A 185 3.91 20.92 -10.60
CA PHE A 185 3.07 20.47 -11.71
C PHE A 185 2.88 21.65 -12.67
N ASN A 186 3.12 21.44 -13.97
CA ASN A 186 2.91 22.46 -15.01
C ASN A 186 1.43 22.88 -15.20
N PHE A 187 0.54 22.50 -14.29
CA PHE A 187 -0.88 22.82 -14.28
C PHE A 187 -1.27 23.36 -12.90
N LYS A 188 -1.97 24.50 -12.87
CA LYS A 188 -2.58 25.00 -11.64
C LYS A 188 -3.68 24.04 -11.20
N ILE A 189 -3.46 23.36 -10.08
CA ILE A 189 -4.48 22.58 -9.39
C ILE A 189 -4.82 23.38 -8.13
N ASP A 190 -6.05 23.89 -8.01
CA ASP A 190 -6.51 24.72 -6.87
C ASP A 190 -6.61 23.95 -5.53
N GLN A 191 -6.06 22.73 -5.45
CA GLN A 191 -6.23 21.80 -4.33
C GLN A 191 -4.87 21.45 -3.72
N LYS A 192 -4.86 21.24 -2.39
CA LYS A 192 -3.69 20.69 -1.70
C LYS A 192 -3.55 19.23 -2.10
N ILE A 193 -2.37 18.85 -2.59
CA ILE A 193 -2.07 17.47 -2.95
C ILE A 193 -1.34 16.83 -1.76
N ALA A 194 -1.88 15.70 -1.30
CA ALA A 194 -1.27 14.87 -0.28
C ALA A 194 -0.96 13.50 -0.89
N PHE A 195 0.20 12.95 -0.57
CA PHE A 195 0.61 11.61 -0.93
C PHE A 195 0.87 10.80 0.34
N ASP A 196 0.33 9.60 0.40
CA ASP A 196 0.69 8.61 1.40
C ASP A 196 1.64 7.62 0.75
N GLU A 197 2.94 7.82 1.00
CA GLU A 197 4.00 7.03 0.39
C GLU A 197 4.43 5.90 1.33
N VAL A 198 4.17 4.66 0.94
CA VAL A 198 4.65 3.47 1.66
C VAL A 198 5.80 2.81 0.91
N HIS A 199 6.87 2.48 1.62
CA HIS A 199 8.02 1.76 1.07
C HIS A 199 7.87 0.28 1.37
N GLY A 200 7.48 -0.48 0.34
CA GLY A 200 7.27 -1.92 0.40
C GLY A 200 8.51 -2.69 -0.04
N ILE A 201 8.59 -3.94 0.38
CA ILE A 201 9.59 -4.90 -0.13
C ILE A 201 8.82 -6.06 -0.77
N GLN A 202 9.26 -6.50 -1.95
CA GLN A 202 8.62 -7.59 -2.66
C GLN A 202 8.73 -8.90 -1.88
N LEU A 203 7.62 -9.62 -1.77
CA LEU A 203 7.57 -11.00 -1.29
C LEU A 203 7.48 -11.93 -2.51
N ASP A 204 8.47 -12.79 -2.67
CA ASP A 204 8.64 -13.54 -3.91
C ASP A 204 7.63 -14.67 -4.12
N GLN A 205 7.08 -15.17 -3.03
CA GLN A 205 6.19 -16.33 -3.01
C GLN A 205 4.84 -15.93 -2.42
N TRP A 206 3.78 -16.59 -2.89
CA TRP A 206 2.45 -16.44 -2.31
C TRP A 206 2.49 -16.88 -0.83
N PRO A 207 1.99 -16.05 0.11
CA PRO A 207 1.98 -16.40 1.53
C PRO A 207 1.22 -17.70 1.76
N VAL A 208 1.81 -18.62 2.52
CA VAL A 208 1.20 -19.93 2.82
C VAL A 208 -0.14 -19.74 3.55
N GLU A 209 -0.21 -18.72 4.40
CA GLU A 209 -1.40 -18.33 5.15
C GLU A 209 -2.57 -17.90 4.24
N ALA A 210 -2.29 -17.50 3.00
CA ALA A 210 -3.29 -17.08 2.01
C ALA A 210 -3.66 -18.19 1.02
N ASN A 211 -3.12 -19.42 1.14
CA ASN A 211 -3.45 -20.52 0.23
C ASN A 211 -4.94 -20.92 0.28
N GLU A 212 -5.58 -20.78 1.44
CA GLU A 212 -7.02 -21.03 1.58
C GLU A 212 -7.83 -20.10 0.67
N TRP A 213 -7.40 -18.86 0.48
CA TRP A 213 -8.08 -17.90 -0.39
C TRP A 213 -8.15 -18.39 -1.84
N ILE A 214 -7.12 -19.09 -2.35
CA ILE A 214 -7.10 -19.61 -3.72
C ILE A 214 -8.21 -20.65 -3.90
N THR A 215 -8.28 -21.61 -2.97
CA THR A 215 -9.15 -22.80 -3.07
C THR A 215 -10.55 -22.61 -2.47
N ARG A 216 -10.80 -21.50 -1.77
CA ARG A 216 -12.09 -21.23 -1.11
C ARG A 216 -13.28 -21.38 -2.06
N LYS A 217 -14.35 -21.99 -1.55
CA LYS A 217 -15.63 -22.09 -2.28
C LYS A 217 -16.27 -20.70 -2.36
N ARG A 218 -16.48 -20.22 -3.58
CA ARG A 218 -17.06 -18.89 -3.85
C ARG A 218 -18.53 -19.01 -4.20
N LEU A 219 -19.37 -18.23 -3.53
CA LEU A 219 -20.76 -18.05 -3.95
C LEU A 219 -20.78 -17.25 -5.26
N TYR A 220 -21.65 -17.64 -6.19
CA TYR A 220 -21.81 -16.98 -7.49
C TYR A 220 -20.54 -16.91 -8.36
N ASN A 221 -19.53 -17.74 -8.07
CA ASN A 221 -18.26 -17.81 -8.81
C ASN A 221 -17.54 -16.45 -8.96
N TRP A 222 -17.68 -15.56 -7.98
CA TRP A 222 -16.95 -14.29 -7.96
C TRP A 222 -15.81 -14.32 -6.92
N PRO A 223 -14.59 -13.83 -7.29
CA PRO A 223 -14.17 -13.48 -8.65
C PRO A 223 -14.05 -14.74 -9.54
N PRO A 224 -14.12 -14.60 -10.89
CA PRO A 224 -13.92 -15.71 -11.81
C PRO A 224 -12.59 -16.43 -11.57
N ILE A 225 -12.53 -17.74 -11.80
CA ILE A 225 -11.31 -18.53 -11.57
C ILE A 225 -10.07 -17.97 -12.28
N LYS A 226 -10.23 -17.41 -13.48
CA LYS A 226 -9.14 -16.76 -14.22
C LYS A 226 -8.53 -15.58 -13.48
N VAL A 227 -9.36 -14.82 -12.75
CA VAL A 227 -8.92 -13.69 -11.92
C VAL A 227 -8.21 -14.21 -10.67
N VAL A 228 -8.73 -15.27 -10.04
CA VAL A 228 -8.06 -15.95 -8.93
C VAL A 228 -6.67 -16.45 -9.33
N ASP A 229 -6.59 -17.13 -10.48
CA ASP A 229 -5.32 -17.66 -11.02
C ASP A 229 -4.34 -16.52 -11.30
N LYS A 230 -4.81 -15.41 -11.89
CA LYS A 230 -3.98 -14.22 -12.14
C LYS A 230 -3.44 -13.64 -10.84
N ILE A 231 -4.29 -13.43 -9.84
CA ILE A 231 -3.90 -12.88 -8.53
C ILE A 231 -2.90 -13.80 -7.82
N SER A 232 -3.13 -15.13 -7.83
CA SER A 232 -2.25 -16.09 -7.18
C SER A 232 -0.82 -16.14 -7.73
N ARG A 233 -0.63 -15.63 -8.97
CA ARG A 233 0.67 -15.53 -9.64
C ARG A 233 1.32 -14.16 -9.49
N GLN A 234 0.59 -13.17 -9.00
CA GLN A 234 1.14 -11.85 -8.73
C GLN A 234 2.03 -11.89 -7.48
N LYS A 235 3.01 -10.99 -7.45
CA LYS A 235 3.85 -10.78 -6.28
C LYS A 235 3.05 -10.11 -5.16
N CYS A 236 3.37 -10.48 -3.93
CA CYS A 236 2.89 -9.79 -2.75
C CYS A 236 3.98 -8.84 -2.26
N HIS A 237 3.65 -7.99 -1.30
CA HIS A 237 4.60 -7.07 -0.69
C HIS A 237 4.51 -7.16 0.82
N VAL A 238 5.53 -6.67 1.52
CA VAL A 238 5.43 -6.40 2.96
C VAL A 238 5.67 -4.93 3.22
N VAL A 239 4.94 -4.36 4.17
CA VAL A 239 4.99 -2.94 4.54
C VAL A 239 5.31 -2.77 6.03
N PRO A 240 6.01 -1.68 6.41
CA PRO A 240 6.57 -1.52 7.75
C PRO A 240 5.52 -1.05 8.75
N VAL A 241 4.62 -1.95 9.15
CA VAL A 241 3.65 -1.71 10.23
C VAL A 241 3.40 -3.00 11.01
N GLY A 242 3.54 -2.89 12.33
CA GLY A 242 3.28 -4.00 13.24
C GLY A 242 1.84 -4.11 13.68
N GLY A 243 1.48 -5.29 14.20
CA GLY A 243 0.18 -5.51 14.80
C GLY A 243 0.05 -4.70 16.09
N ALA A 244 -0.98 -3.85 16.21
CA ALA A 244 -1.16 -2.94 17.35
C ALA A 244 -1.22 -3.62 18.74
N LYS A 245 -1.44 -4.94 18.80
CA LYS A 245 -1.49 -5.74 20.04
C LYS A 245 -0.30 -6.68 20.20
N SER A 246 0.68 -6.64 19.29
CA SER A 246 1.88 -7.48 19.35
C SER A 246 2.91 -6.86 20.28
N LEU A 247 3.57 -7.70 21.08
CA LEU A 247 4.74 -7.30 21.88
C LEU A 247 5.94 -6.95 20.99
N TYR A 248 5.96 -7.43 19.75
CA TYR A 248 7.03 -7.22 18.78
C TYR A 248 6.58 -6.35 17.60
N CYS A 249 5.59 -5.48 17.81
CA CYS A 249 5.04 -4.63 16.75
C CYS A 249 6.12 -3.78 16.03
N PHE A 250 7.18 -3.36 16.73
CA PHE A 250 8.31 -2.61 16.16
C PHE A 250 9.22 -3.43 15.21
N LEU A 251 9.09 -4.77 15.21
CA LEU A 251 9.77 -5.71 14.30
C LEU A 251 8.84 -6.30 13.25
N GLU A 252 7.54 -6.16 13.42
CA GLU A 252 6.56 -6.78 12.55
C GLU A 252 6.32 -5.95 11.29
N TRP A 253 6.15 -6.68 10.20
CA TRP A 253 5.81 -6.19 8.88
C TRP A 253 4.49 -6.83 8.46
N ARG A 254 3.63 -6.06 7.78
CA ARG A 254 2.32 -6.53 7.32
C ARG A 254 2.41 -6.95 5.86
N ILE A 255 1.87 -8.11 5.53
CA ILE A 255 1.71 -8.55 4.14
C ILE A 255 0.65 -7.69 3.45
N SER A 256 0.94 -7.23 2.24
CA SER A 256 0.07 -6.43 1.40
C SER A 256 -0.14 -7.12 0.04
N PHE A 257 -1.39 -7.18 -0.40
CA PHE A 257 -1.82 -7.79 -1.65
C PHE A 257 -2.22 -6.74 -2.69
N ILE A 258 -1.52 -5.59 -2.70
CA ILE A 258 -1.95 -4.38 -3.42
C ILE A 258 -2.26 -4.60 -4.92
N LEU A 259 -1.45 -5.42 -5.59
CA LEU A 259 -1.67 -5.79 -6.99
C LEU A 259 -2.92 -6.68 -7.16
N GLY A 260 -3.15 -7.58 -6.21
CA GLY A 260 -4.31 -8.46 -6.20
C GLY A 260 -5.60 -7.73 -5.84
N GLU A 261 -5.54 -6.80 -4.89
CA GLU A 261 -6.64 -5.90 -4.52
C GLU A 261 -7.07 -5.05 -5.71
N GLY A 262 -6.10 -4.43 -6.40
CA GLY A 262 -6.33 -3.73 -7.65
C GLY A 262 -7.02 -4.64 -8.67
N GLU A 263 -6.44 -5.80 -8.97
CA GLU A 263 -7.01 -6.74 -9.93
C GLU A 263 -8.48 -7.11 -9.61
N LEU A 264 -8.84 -7.25 -8.33
CA LEU A 264 -10.23 -7.48 -7.93
C LEU A 264 -11.14 -6.31 -8.30
N VAL A 265 -10.75 -5.08 -7.93
CA VAL A 265 -11.56 -3.87 -8.20
C VAL A 265 -11.70 -3.62 -9.70
N TRP A 266 -10.65 -3.89 -10.48
CA TRP A 266 -10.69 -3.79 -11.93
C TRP A 266 -11.63 -4.82 -12.60
N ASN A 267 -11.95 -5.92 -11.90
CA ASN A 267 -12.91 -6.93 -12.33
C ASN A 267 -14.31 -6.78 -11.69
N PHE A 268 -14.61 -5.64 -11.05
CA PHE A 268 -15.95 -5.34 -10.56
C PHE A 268 -16.93 -5.13 -11.72
N ASN A 269 -18.17 -5.54 -11.51
CA ASN A 269 -19.29 -5.09 -12.33
C ASN A 269 -19.80 -3.73 -11.84
N ASN A 270 -20.69 -3.10 -12.62
CA ASN A 270 -21.25 -1.78 -12.32
C ASN A 270 -21.87 -1.67 -10.92
N THR A 271 -22.55 -2.72 -10.44
CA THR A 271 -23.16 -2.72 -9.11
C THR A 271 -22.09 -2.74 -8.02
N GLN A 272 -21.06 -3.56 -8.16
CA GLN A 272 -19.94 -3.63 -7.22
C GLN A 272 -19.16 -2.31 -7.16
N ASP A 273 -18.92 -1.68 -8.30
CA ASP A 273 -18.28 -0.36 -8.39
C ASP A 273 -19.09 0.72 -7.64
N ILE A 274 -20.41 0.74 -7.80
CA ILE A 274 -21.28 1.68 -7.09
C ILE A 274 -21.26 1.42 -5.57
N VAL A 275 -21.31 0.15 -5.16
CA VAL A 275 -21.26 -0.22 -3.74
C VAL A 275 -19.92 0.18 -3.12
N GLN A 276 -18.80 -0.07 -3.81
CA GLN A 276 -17.47 0.35 -3.36
C GLN A 276 -17.41 1.87 -3.16
N LEU A 277 -17.82 2.64 -4.16
CA LEU A 277 -17.86 4.10 -4.07
C LEU A 277 -18.76 4.58 -2.91
N PHE A 278 -19.93 3.96 -2.74
CA PHE A 278 -20.85 4.29 -1.66
C PHE A 278 -20.22 4.02 -0.29
N THR A 279 -19.56 2.87 -0.11
CA THR A 279 -18.84 2.53 1.12
C THR A 279 -17.74 3.56 1.42
N THR A 280 -16.94 3.94 0.42
CA THR A 280 -15.93 5.00 0.56
C THR A 280 -16.54 6.33 1.00
N LEU A 281 -17.65 6.73 0.38
CA LEU A 281 -18.36 7.96 0.75
C LEU A 281 -18.88 7.92 2.19
N VAL A 282 -19.44 6.79 2.63
CA VAL A 282 -19.93 6.65 4.01
C VAL A 282 -18.78 6.82 5.01
N PHE A 283 -17.63 6.18 4.77
CA PHE A 283 -16.47 6.32 5.66
C PHE A 283 -15.92 7.76 5.70
N LEU A 284 -15.91 8.47 4.58
CA LEU A 284 -15.42 9.85 4.52
C LEU A 284 -16.34 10.85 5.23
N PHE A 285 -17.66 10.70 5.11
CA PHE A 285 -18.62 11.65 5.68
C PHE A 285 -19.10 11.28 7.09
N TYR A 286 -18.83 10.05 7.54
CA TYR A 286 -19.20 9.55 8.87
C TYR A 286 -18.06 8.73 9.50
N PRO A 287 -16.88 9.34 9.77
CA PRO A 287 -15.85 8.69 10.57
C PRO A 287 -16.38 8.45 12.00
N TYR A 288 -16.16 7.24 12.52
CA TYR A 288 -16.56 6.83 13.88
C TYR A 288 -15.88 7.65 14.98
#